data_AF-A0A2J7TIG9-F1
#
_entry.id   AF-A0A2J7TIG9-F1
#
_cell.length_a   1.000
_cell.length_b   1.000
_cell.length_c   1.000
_cell.angle_alpha   90.00
_cell.angle_beta   90.00
_cell.angle_gamma   90.00
#
_symmetry.space_group_name_H-M   'P 1'
#
loop_
_entity.id
_entity.type
_entity.pdbx_description
1 polymer ?
#
loop_
_entity_poly.entity_id
_entity_poly.type
_entity_poly.pdbx_seq_one_letter_code
_entity_poly.pdbx_strand_id
1 'polypeptide(L)'
;MAAAPAAPAAPANPLKPPATAAAPAAPAAPVAAGAAVFPAAISAAYASEKPGKQRMKTCLDQYHANKATGGNAGLKWIQKGGGYYSQCNARLKG
;
A
#
# COMPACT_ATOMS: atom_id res chain seq x y z
N MET A 1 44.45 -50.72 -18.42
CA MET A 1 45.20 -49.95 -19.44
C MET A 1 44.16 -49.16 -20.23
N ALA A 2 44.25 -47.85 -20.46
CA ALA A 2 45.40 -46.99 -20.61
C ALA A 2 45.07 -45.53 -20.24
N ALA A 3 46.13 -44.76 -20.02
CA ALA A 3 46.16 -43.37 -19.60
C ALA A 3 45.96 -42.36 -20.75
N ALA A 4 45.37 -41.21 -20.41
CA ALA A 4 45.62 -39.79 -20.80
C ALA A 4 45.94 -39.40 -22.27
N PRO A 5 45.55 -38.19 -22.74
CA PRO A 5 46.25 -36.98 -22.29
C PRO A 5 45.36 -35.77 -21.97
N ALA A 6 45.93 -34.90 -21.13
CA ALA A 6 45.48 -33.55 -20.84
C ALA A 6 45.74 -32.60 -22.02
N ALA A 7 44.86 -31.61 -22.19
CA ALA A 7 44.98 -30.49 -23.13
C ALA A 7 44.60 -29.18 -22.40
N PRO A 8 45.04 -28.01 -22.90
CA PRO A 8 45.75 -27.01 -22.11
C PRO A 8 44.87 -25.98 -21.39
N ALA A 9 45.46 -25.32 -20.40
CA ALA A 9 44.89 -24.22 -19.65
C ALA A 9 44.48 -23.04 -20.56
N ALA A 10 43.22 -22.62 -20.42
CA ALA A 10 42.70 -21.41 -21.05
C ALA A 10 42.91 -20.17 -20.14
N PRO A 11 43.12 -18.97 -20.72
CA PRO A 11 43.61 -17.80 -20.00
C PRO A 11 42.56 -17.15 -19.09
N ALA A 12 43.06 -16.51 -18.03
CA ALA A 12 42.28 -15.72 -17.08
C ALA A 12 41.52 -14.58 -17.77
N ASN A 13 40.20 -14.53 -17.57
CA ASN A 13 39.34 -13.46 -18.05
C ASN A 13 39.26 -12.34 -16.98
N PRO A 14 39.62 -11.08 -17.30
CA PRO A 14 39.72 -10.00 -16.31
C PRO A 14 38.41 -9.24 -16.06
N LEU A 15 37.26 -9.85 -16.35
CA LEU A 15 35.96 -9.17 -16.23
C LEU A 15 35.25 -9.56 -14.93
N LYS A 16 35.65 -8.92 -13.84
CA LYS A 16 34.92 -8.92 -12.58
C LYS A 16 34.54 -7.48 -12.23
N PRO A 17 33.29 -7.05 -12.42
CA PRO A 17 32.74 -6.00 -11.58
C PRO A 17 32.50 -6.60 -10.18
N PRO A 18 32.88 -5.93 -9.09
CA PRO A 18 32.43 -6.34 -7.77
C PRO A 18 30.94 -6.04 -7.70
N ALA A 19 30.11 -7.07 -7.90
CA ALA A 19 28.73 -7.00 -7.50
C ALA A 19 28.71 -6.99 -5.96
N THR A 20 28.70 -5.80 -5.37
CA THR A 20 28.15 -5.58 -4.04
C THR A 20 26.76 -6.20 -4.04
N ALA A 21 26.65 -7.38 -3.44
CA ALA A 21 25.38 -7.99 -3.10
C ALA A 21 24.74 -7.09 -2.03
N ALA A 22 24.12 -6.00 -2.47
CA ALA A 22 23.04 -5.40 -1.72
C ALA A 22 21.98 -6.50 -1.63
N ALA A 23 21.80 -7.02 -0.42
CA ALA A 23 20.68 -7.90 -0.11
C ALA A 23 19.42 -7.29 -0.73
N PRO A 24 18.56 -8.08 -1.42
CA PRO A 24 17.29 -7.55 -1.85
C PRO A 24 16.59 -7.07 -0.60
N ALA A 25 16.37 -5.75 -0.52
CA ALA A 25 15.46 -5.19 0.47
C ALA A 25 14.20 -6.05 0.39
N ALA A 26 13.79 -6.59 1.55
CA ALA A 26 12.59 -7.40 1.65
C ALA A 26 11.48 -6.73 0.82
N PRO A 27 10.70 -7.49 0.03
CA PRO A 27 9.62 -6.90 -0.74
C PRO A 27 8.81 -6.06 0.25
N ALA A 28 8.77 -4.74 0.02
CA ALA A 28 7.89 -3.88 0.77
C ALA A 28 6.53 -4.56 0.70
N ALA A 29 5.96 -4.87 1.88
CA ALA A 29 4.65 -5.48 1.99
C ALA A 29 3.74 -4.79 0.97
N PRO A 30 2.90 -5.54 0.23
CA PRO A 30 2.14 -4.99 -0.88
C PRO A 30 1.53 -3.70 -0.38
N VAL A 31 1.94 -2.58 -0.99
CA VAL A 31 1.34 -1.29 -0.68
C VAL A 31 -0.13 -1.50 -0.98
N ALA A 32 -0.91 -1.74 0.07
CA ALA A 32 -2.35 -1.87 -0.03
C ALA A 32 -2.77 -0.67 -0.87
N ALA A 33 -3.36 -0.94 -2.04
CA ALA A 33 -3.71 0.05 -3.06
C ALA A 33 -4.00 1.39 -2.37
N GLY A 34 -3.08 2.36 -2.55
CA GLY A 34 -2.73 3.40 -1.56
C GLY A 34 -3.86 3.70 -0.58
N ALA A 35 -3.72 3.28 0.68
CA ALA A 35 -4.81 3.30 1.65
C ALA A 35 -5.59 4.61 1.61
N ALA A 36 -6.90 4.53 1.34
CA ALA A 36 -7.75 5.71 1.35
C ALA A 36 -7.64 6.40 2.71
N VAL A 37 -7.55 7.73 2.67
CA VAL A 37 -7.36 8.56 3.86
C VAL A 37 -8.69 8.59 4.60
N PHE A 38 -8.77 7.89 5.71
CA PHE A 38 -9.95 7.87 6.57
C PHE A 38 -9.74 8.75 7.81
N PRO A 39 -10.79 9.41 8.32
CA PRO A 39 -10.72 10.10 9.59
C PRO A 39 -10.46 9.09 10.73
N ALA A 40 -9.63 9.45 11.69
CA ALA A 40 -9.31 8.60 12.84
C ALA A 40 -10.41 8.59 13.90
N ALA A 41 -11.22 9.65 13.97
CA ALA A 41 -12.32 9.80 14.91
C ALA A 41 -13.48 10.59 14.27
N ILE A 42 -14.65 10.47 14.87
CA ILE A 42 -15.82 11.28 14.50
C ILE A 42 -15.51 12.74 14.84
N SER A 43 -15.78 13.66 13.91
CA SER A 43 -15.57 15.08 14.17
C SER A 43 -16.43 15.55 15.34
N ALA A 44 -15.81 16.26 16.29
CA ALA A 44 -16.50 16.84 17.44
C ALA A 44 -17.60 17.83 17.02
N ALA A 45 -17.51 18.40 15.81
CA ALA A 45 -18.55 19.25 15.22
C ALA A 45 -19.91 18.53 15.08
N TYR A 46 -19.90 17.20 14.98
CA TYR A 46 -21.11 16.38 14.87
C TYR A 46 -21.44 15.64 16.16
N ALA A 47 -20.70 15.86 17.26
CA ALA A 47 -20.86 15.14 18.53
C ALA A 47 -22.29 15.23 19.12
N SER A 48 -23.06 16.26 18.75
CA SER A 48 -24.45 16.46 19.19
C SER A 48 -25.49 15.73 18.32
N GLU A 49 -25.11 15.14 17.18
CA GLU A 49 -26.02 14.37 16.32
C GLU A 49 -26.07 12.88 16.67
N LYS A 50 -27.04 12.14 16.11
CA LYS A 50 -27.12 10.67 16.25
C LYS A 50 -25.84 10.00 15.72
N PRO A 51 -25.30 8.97 16.40
CA PRO A 51 -23.99 8.36 16.08
C PRO A 51 -23.84 7.89 14.62
N GLY A 52 -24.94 7.42 14.00
CA GLY A 52 -24.92 7.09 12.56
C GLY A 52 -24.71 8.30 11.65
N LYS A 53 -25.34 9.45 11.97
CA LYS A 53 -25.18 10.70 11.22
C LYS A 53 -23.81 11.31 11.41
N GLN A 54 -23.24 11.25 12.61
CA GLN A 54 -21.91 11.80 12.86
C GLN A 54 -20.84 11.10 12.03
N ARG A 55 -20.89 9.76 11.97
CA ARG A 55 -20.00 8.95 11.12
C ARG A 55 -20.18 9.32 9.65
N MET A 56 -21.42 9.38 9.17
CA MET A 56 -21.70 9.77 7.78
C MET A 56 -21.16 11.14 7.41
N LYS A 57 -21.41 12.17 8.22
CA LYS A 57 -20.91 13.52 7.96
C LYS A 57 -19.38 13.60 8.02
N THR A 58 -18.76 12.98 9.02
CA THR A 58 -17.30 12.94 9.15
C THR A 58 -16.66 12.25 7.94
N CYS A 59 -17.21 11.10 7.52
CA CYS A 59 -16.72 10.39 6.34
C CYS A 59 -16.93 11.22 5.06
N LEU A 60 -18.06 11.91 4.93
CA LEU A 60 -18.40 12.67 3.73
C LEU A 60 -17.48 13.87 3.55
N ASP A 61 -17.22 14.58 4.64
CA ASP A 61 -16.27 15.69 4.66
C ASP A 61 -14.87 15.22 4.23
N GLN A 62 -14.38 14.14 4.83
CA GLN A 62 -13.07 13.60 4.47
C GLN A 62 -13.03 13.06 3.04
N TYR A 63 -14.10 12.43 2.56
CA TYR A 63 -14.20 11.99 1.17
C TYR A 63 -14.11 13.15 0.18
N HIS A 64 -14.74 14.29 0.49
CA HIS A 64 -14.66 15.50 -0.33
C HIS A 64 -13.28 16.14 -0.27
N ALA A 65 -12.67 16.25 0.92
CA ALA A 65 -11.30 16.73 1.06
C ALA A 65 -10.32 15.85 0.26
N ASN A 66 -10.50 14.54 0.33
CA ASN A 66 -9.72 13.58 -0.43
C ASN A 66 -9.94 13.63 -1.94
N LYS A 67 -11.08 14.12 -2.44
CA LYS A 67 -11.28 14.30 -3.88
C LYS A 67 -10.31 15.32 -4.46
N ALA A 68 -9.90 16.33 -3.69
CA ALA A 68 -8.94 17.33 -4.13
C ALA A 68 -7.50 16.77 -4.17
N THR A 69 -7.17 15.87 -3.25
CA THR A 69 -5.80 15.33 -3.09
C THR A 69 -5.60 13.95 -3.71
N GLY A 70 -6.66 13.31 -4.20
CA GLY A 70 -6.63 11.91 -4.62
C GLY A 70 -6.62 10.90 -3.46
N GLY A 71 -6.86 11.35 -2.22
CA GLY A 71 -6.81 10.53 -1.01
C GLY A 71 -7.91 9.45 -0.90
N ASN A 72 -8.82 9.33 -1.88
CA ASN A 72 -9.87 8.30 -1.87
C ASN A 72 -9.40 6.94 -2.41
N ALA A 73 -8.16 6.82 -2.88
CA ALA A 73 -7.63 5.56 -3.42
C ALA A 73 -8.46 4.96 -4.58
N GLY A 74 -9.18 5.80 -5.32
CA GLY A 74 -10.13 5.34 -6.34
C GLY A 74 -11.43 4.74 -5.78
N LEU A 75 -11.64 4.73 -4.46
CA LEU A 75 -12.89 4.28 -3.85
C LEU A 75 -14.00 5.29 -4.13
N LYS A 76 -15.14 4.78 -4.59
CA LYS A 76 -16.38 5.56 -4.65
C LYS A 76 -16.97 5.68 -3.25
N TRP A 77 -17.76 6.74 -3.01
CA TRP A 77 -18.47 6.99 -1.75
C TRP A 77 -19.17 5.72 -1.22
N ILE A 78 -20.03 5.13 -2.06
CA ILE A 78 -20.68 3.82 -1.84
C ILE A 78 -20.65 3.07 -3.18
N GLN A 79 -20.24 1.80 -3.16
CA GLN A 79 -20.25 0.92 -4.32
C GLN A 79 -20.64 -0.53 -3.94
N LYS A 80 -20.91 -1.36 -4.95
CA LYS A 80 -21.27 -2.77 -4.71
C LYS A 80 -20.03 -3.49 -4.17
N GLY A 81 -20.15 -4.10 -2.98
CA GLY A 81 -19.05 -4.83 -2.35
C GLY A 81 -18.10 -3.99 -1.50
N GLY A 82 -18.39 -2.71 -1.26
CA GLY A 82 -17.58 -1.86 -0.39
C GLY A 82 -17.62 -0.40 -0.80
N GLY A 83 -16.70 0.41 -0.31
CA GLY A 83 -16.63 1.83 -0.64
C GLY A 83 -16.07 2.63 0.51
N TYR A 84 -15.82 3.91 0.21
CA TYR A 84 -15.19 4.80 1.17
C TYR A 84 -16.00 4.89 2.46
N TYR A 85 -17.33 5.06 2.36
CA TYR A 85 -18.18 5.17 3.55
C TYR A 85 -18.18 3.88 4.39
N SER A 86 -18.18 2.70 3.76
CA SER A 86 -18.17 1.42 4.48
C SER A 86 -16.86 1.21 5.26
N GLN A 87 -15.72 1.48 4.64
CA GLN A 87 -14.41 1.41 5.34
C GLN A 87 -14.28 2.47 6.41
N CYS A 88 -14.68 3.71 6.12
CA CYS A 88 -14.67 4.80 7.08
C CYS A 88 -15.55 4.47 8.31
N ASN A 89 -16.78 4.00 8.08
CA ASN A 89 -17.68 3.61 9.15
C ASN A 89 -17.13 2.41 9.95
N ALA A 90 -16.49 1.43 9.31
CA ALA A 90 -15.81 0.34 10.01
C ALA A 90 -14.65 0.86 10.88
N ARG A 91 -13.85 1.80 10.37
CA ARG A 91 -12.74 2.45 11.09
C ARG A 91 -13.22 3.24 12.31
N LEU A 92 -14.31 3.99 12.16
CA LEU A 92 -14.90 4.81 13.22
C LEU A 92 -15.76 4.02 14.21
N LYS A 93 -16.27 2.85 13.82
CA LYS A 93 -17.09 2.01 14.67
C LYS A 93 -16.27 1.09 15.57
N GLY A 94 -15.04 0.73 15.15
CA GLY A 94 -13.98 0.08 15.94
C GLY A 94 -14.47 -0.88 16.99
#